data_AF-A0A7W1LTT2-F1
#
_entry.id   AF-A0A7W1LTT2-F1
#
_cell.length_a   1.000
_cell.length_b   1.000
_cell.length_c   1.000
_cell.angle_alpha   90.00
_cell.angle_beta   90.00
_cell.angle_gamma   90.00
#
_symmetry.space_group_name_H-M   'P 1'
#
loop_
_entity.id
_entity.type
_entity.pdbx_description
1 polymer ?
#
loop_
_entity_poly.entity_id
_entity_poly.type
_entity_poly.pdbx_seq_one_letter_code
_entity_poly.pdbx_strand_id
1 'polypeptide(L)'
;MKTITDQNWLLSVGTFLPLAGVVLMLFIRRTEDRLQRLVPIVASGATLVVGIYTLTQFDYDRAGALQFYANENWIEVIHSNYAIGLDGISLPLYVLSMLITFLVSIYTYDNMPEAGNPKAFGILTLVLQIGLAGTFVAQDLVLFFVFFEVVLLPMYFMIGVWGGEQRQYASLKFFLYTMFGSALMLVSILALFFQTGGESFGFLHFLDQAGSLDRDTQVWIFAGFFVGFAVKVPMFPFHTWLPDAHTQAPTQGSVILAAIMLKLGTYGFVRIAIPFLPNGAKEWMPVVAILAVIG
;
A
#
# COMPACT_ATOMS: atom_id res chain seq x y z
N MET A 1 22.13 -4.94 -0.20
CA MET A 1 21.49 -4.28 0.96
C MET A 1 21.61 -5.22 2.15
N LYS A 2 21.95 -4.75 3.36
CA LYS A 2 22.09 -5.62 4.55
C LYS A 2 20.72 -5.87 5.20
N THR A 3 20.53 -7.03 5.83
CA THR A 3 19.32 -7.39 6.59
C THR A 3 19.66 -7.57 8.07
N ILE A 4 18.72 -7.20 8.95
CA ILE A 4 18.77 -7.36 10.41
C ILE A 4 17.47 -8.06 10.82
N THR A 5 17.58 -9.24 11.42
CA THR A 5 16.44 -10.14 11.70
C THR A 5 15.95 -10.08 13.15
N ASP A 6 16.49 -9.17 13.95
CA ASP A 6 16.04 -8.97 15.34
C ASP A 6 14.56 -8.59 15.37
N GLN A 7 13.78 -9.22 16.25
CA GLN A 7 12.33 -9.01 16.39
C GLN A 7 11.56 -9.14 15.04
N ASN A 8 11.93 -10.09 14.19
CA ASN A 8 11.31 -10.33 12.88
C ASN A 8 9.78 -10.55 12.88
N TRP A 9 9.18 -10.87 14.04
CA TRP A 9 7.73 -10.99 14.21
C TRP A 9 7.00 -9.64 14.28
N LEU A 10 7.71 -8.55 14.60
CA LEU A 10 7.13 -7.26 14.95
C LEU A 10 6.29 -6.67 13.81
N LEU A 11 6.81 -6.76 12.58
CA LEU A 11 6.12 -6.24 11.40
C LEU A 11 4.89 -7.06 11.03
N SER A 12 4.93 -8.39 11.23
CA SER A 12 3.76 -9.25 11.03
C SER A 12 2.65 -8.90 12.02
N VAL A 13 2.99 -8.71 13.30
CA VAL A 13 2.04 -8.27 14.32
C VAL A 13 1.47 -6.90 13.96
N GLY A 14 2.31 -5.90 13.67
CA GLY A 14 1.82 -4.56 13.33
C GLY A 14 1.00 -4.53 12.04
N THR A 15 1.26 -5.41 11.07
CA THR A 15 0.49 -5.45 9.81
C THR A 15 -0.85 -6.16 9.99
N PHE A 16 -0.90 -7.26 10.74
CA PHE A 16 -2.08 -8.13 10.82
C PHE A 16 -2.90 -8.00 12.10
N LEU A 17 -2.46 -7.25 13.13
CA LEU A 17 -3.26 -6.98 14.33
C LEU A 17 -4.67 -6.44 14.02
N PRO A 18 -4.88 -5.54 13.03
CA PRO A 18 -6.23 -5.10 12.66
C PRO A 18 -7.17 -6.24 12.25
N LEU A 19 -6.64 -7.38 11.76
CA LEU A 19 -7.44 -8.55 11.40
C LEU A 19 -8.15 -9.15 12.60
N ALA A 20 -7.54 -9.12 13.79
CA ALA A 20 -8.22 -9.53 15.02
C ALA A 20 -9.45 -8.64 15.29
N GLY A 21 -9.33 -7.33 15.07
CA GLY A 21 -10.46 -6.39 15.13
C GLY A 21 -11.55 -6.71 14.11
N VAL A 22 -11.18 -7.07 12.87
CA VAL A 22 -12.13 -7.52 11.84
C VAL A 22 -12.88 -8.78 12.29
N VAL A 23 -12.16 -9.79 12.77
CA VAL A 23 -12.76 -11.05 13.26
C VAL A 23 -13.72 -10.77 14.42
N LEU A 24 -13.33 -9.94 15.40
CA LEU A 24 -14.21 -9.54 16.51
C LEU A 24 -15.46 -8.83 16.00
N MET A 25 -15.33 -7.92 15.02
CA MET A 25 -16.46 -7.21 14.42
C MET A 25 -17.48 -8.16 13.78
N LEU A 26 -17.05 -9.29 13.21
CA LEU A 26 -17.97 -10.27 12.61
C LEU A 26 -18.96 -10.83 13.63
N PHE A 27 -18.54 -11.02 14.88
CA PHE A 27 -19.39 -11.55 15.96
C PHE A 27 -20.24 -10.49 16.68
N ILE A 28 -19.89 -9.19 16.57
CA ILE A 28 -20.67 -8.10 17.18
C ILE A 28 -22.04 -7.98 16.50
N ARG A 29 -23.10 -7.89 17.31
CA ARG A 29 -24.48 -7.77 16.81
C ARG A 29 -24.77 -6.37 16.31
N ARG A 30 -25.68 -6.25 15.33
CA ARG A 30 -26.11 -4.95 14.77
C ARG A 30 -26.70 -4.00 15.82
N THR A 31 -27.22 -4.52 16.92
CA THR A 31 -27.78 -3.76 18.04
C THR A 31 -26.72 -3.12 18.95
N GLU A 32 -25.46 -3.57 18.89
CA GLU A 32 -24.38 -3.13 19.78
C GLU A 32 -23.57 -1.98 19.16
N ASP A 33 -24.22 -0.84 18.91
CA ASP A 33 -23.62 0.31 18.21
C ASP A 33 -22.30 0.77 18.85
N ARG A 34 -22.26 0.87 20.18
CA ARG A 34 -21.04 1.26 20.92
C ARG A 34 -19.86 0.32 20.64
N LEU A 35 -20.07 -0.99 20.62
CA LEU A 35 -19.00 -1.95 20.35
C LEU A 35 -18.53 -1.86 18.89
N GLN A 36 -19.44 -1.67 17.94
CA GLN A 36 -19.10 -1.50 16.53
C GLN A 36 -18.21 -0.27 16.28
N ARG A 37 -18.36 0.79 17.08
CA ARG A 37 -17.53 2.00 16.99
C ARG A 37 -16.22 1.89 17.76
N LEU A 38 -16.22 1.21 18.92
CA LEU A 38 -15.02 1.09 19.76
C LEU A 38 -13.99 0.08 19.21
N VAL A 39 -14.42 -1.03 18.63
CA VAL A 39 -13.47 -2.07 18.18
C VAL A 39 -12.49 -1.57 17.12
N PRO A 40 -12.90 -0.82 16.08
CA PRO A 40 -11.95 -0.24 15.13
C PRO A 40 -10.93 0.70 15.78
N ILE A 41 -11.35 1.48 16.78
CA ILE A 41 -10.46 2.40 17.52
C ILE A 41 -9.43 1.62 18.34
N VAL A 42 -9.88 0.59 19.07
CA VAL A 42 -8.98 -0.22 19.89
C VAL A 42 -8.00 -1.01 19.01
N ALA A 43 -8.47 -1.63 17.93
CA ALA A 43 -7.62 -2.40 17.03
C ALA A 43 -6.60 -1.52 16.29
N SER A 44 -7.03 -0.38 15.73
CA SER A 44 -6.13 0.56 15.07
C SER A 44 -5.17 1.24 16.05
N GLY A 45 -5.62 1.55 17.27
CA GLY A 45 -4.79 2.11 18.35
C GLY A 45 -3.75 1.13 18.88
N ALA A 46 -4.11 -0.13 19.10
CA ALA A 46 -3.17 -1.19 19.44
C ALA A 46 -2.12 -1.38 18.34
N THR A 47 -2.54 -1.29 17.07
CA THR A 47 -1.62 -1.32 15.93
C THR A 47 -0.66 -0.13 15.94
N LEU A 48 -1.14 1.08 16.24
CA LEU A 48 -0.29 2.26 16.39
C LEU A 48 0.72 2.11 17.54
N VAL A 49 0.34 1.49 18.67
CA VAL A 49 1.27 1.18 19.76
C VAL A 49 2.41 0.28 19.27
N VAL A 50 2.11 -0.73 18.44
CA VAL A 50 3.14 -1.56 17.79
C VAL A 50 4.03 -0.70 16.89
N GLY A 51 3.46 0.18 16.06
CA GLY A 51 4.24 1.09 15.22
C GLY A 51 5.16 2.04 15.99
N ILE A 52 4.68 2.58 17.13
CA ILE A 52 5.48 3.41 18.03
C ILE A 52 6.61 2.58 18.65
N TYR A 53 6.32 1.36 19.09
CA TYR A 53 7.35 0.45 19.59
C TYR A 53 8.41 0.16 18.51
N THR A 54 7.99 -0.09 17.25
CA THR A 54 8.92 -0.23 16.12
C THR A 54 9.83 0.97 15.95
N LEU A 55 9.35 2.22 16.12
CA LEU A 55 10.21 3.41 16.11
C LEU A 55 11.29 3.36 17.20
N THR A 56 10.94 2.96 18.42
CA THR A 56 11.90 2.91 19.54
C THR A 56 12.96 1.82 19.38
N GLN A 57 12.64 0.76 18.63
CA GLN A 57 13.55 -0.37 18.40
C GLN A 57 14.38 -0.21 17.11
N PHE A 58 14.01 0.72 16.23
CA PHE A 58 14.70 0.91 14.95
C PHE A 58 16.09 1.52 15.17
N ASP A 59 17.10 0.92 14.56
CA ASP A 59 18.47 1.41 14.59
C ASP A 59 18.66 2.49 13.53
N TYR A 60 18.62 3.76 13.96
CA TYR A 60 18.75 4.92 13.09
C TYR A 60 20.13 5.08 12.46
N ASP A 61 21.20 4.55 13.07
CA ASP A 61 22.55 4.58 12.51
C ASP A 61 22.70 3.62 11.32
N ARG A 62 21.83 2.60 11.26
CA ARG A 62 21.77 1.60 10.17
C ARG A 62 20.50 1.72 9.34
N ALA A 63 20.00 2.93 9.13
CA ALA A 63 18.75 3.20 8.40
C ALA A 63 18.73 2.71 6.92
N GLY A 64 19.89 2.45 6.31
CA GLY A 64 20.00 1.88 4.96
C GLY A 64 19.91 0.34 4.90
N ALA A 65 19.85 -0.34 6.05
CA ALA A 65 19.63 -1.79 6.14
C ALA A 65 18.13 -2.07 6.33
N LEU A 66 17.68 -3.23 5.84
CA LEU A 66 16.35 -3.75 6.15
C LEU A 66 16.37 -4.35 7.56
N GLN A 67 15.55 -3.79 8.45
CA GLN A 67 15.41 -4.19 9.83
C GLN A 67 14.10 -4.93 10.06
N PHE A 68 14.03 -5.68 11.17
CA PHE A 68 12.91 -6.57 11.48
C PHE A 68 12.60 -7.54 10.33
N TYR A 69 13.63 -7.96 9.61
CA TYR A 69 13.49 -8.71 8.37
C TYR A 69 13.04 -10.14 8.66
N ALA A 70 11.94 -10.56 8.05
CA ALA A 70 11.47 -11.94 8.03
C ALA A 70 11.34 -12.39 6.58
N ASN A 71 11.73 -13.64 6.30
CA ASN A 71 11.63 -14.21 4.96
C ASN A 71 11.31 -15.70 5.09
N GLU A 72 10.06 -16.05 4.79
CA GLU A 72 9.55 -17.42 4.83
C GLU A 72 8.95 -17.78 3.48
N ASN A 73 9.00 -19.04 3.09
CA ASN A 73 8.31 -19.50 1.87
C ASN A 73 6.81 -19.28 2.01
N TRP A 74 6.17 -18.69 1.00
CA TRP A 74 4.73 -18.44 1.00
C TRP A 74 3.99 -19.22 -0.09
N ILE A 75 4.40 -19.07 -1.34
CA ILE A 75 3.80 -19.78 -2.49
C ILE A 75 4.92 -20.39 -3.33
N GLU A 76 5.28 -21.64 -3.00
CA GLU A 76 6.40 -22.35 -3.61
C GLU A 76 6.26 -22.49 -5.13
N VAL A 77 5.04 -22.73 -5.64
CA VAL A 77 4.76 -22.95 -7.08
C VAL A 77 5.18 -21.77 -7.95
N ILE A 78 5.20 -20.55 -7.40
CA ILE A 78 5.59 -19.33 -8.11
C ILE A 78 6.85 -18.68 -7.52
N HIS A 79 7.55 -19.37 -6.63
CA HIS A 79 8.75 -18.85 -5.95
C HIS A 79 8.54 -17.49 -5.25
N SER A 80 7.35 -17.27 -4.66
CA SER A 80 7.05 -16.07 -3.89
C SER A 80 7.20 -16.34 -2.38
N ASN A 81 7.81 -15.38 -1.69
CA ASN A 81 8.09 -15.46 -0.27
C ASN A 81 7.26 -14.44 0.52
N TYR A 82 6.97 -14.78 1.77
CA TYR A 82 6.58 -13.82 2.78
C TYR A 82 7.82 -13.08 3.28
N ALA A 83 8.31 -12.16 2.44
CA ALA A 83 9.45 -11.31 2.75
C ALA A 83 8.96 -9.94 3.23
N ILE A 84 9.24 -9.59 4.47
CA ILE A 84 8.91 -8.29 5.06
C ILE A 84 10.14 -7.67 5.73
N GLY A 85 10.20 -6.35 5.75
CA GLY A 85 11.28 -5.59 6.39
C GLY A 85 11.04 -4.09 6.27
N LEU A 86 11.69 -3.31 7.13
CA LEU A 86 11.63 -1.85 7.11
C LEU A 86 13.03 -1.24 6.99
N ASP A 87 13.15 -0.18 6.21
CA ASP A 87 14.31 0.72 6.23
C ASP A 87 13.86 2.16 6.55
N GLY A 88 14.79 3.12 6.47
CA GLY A 88 14.49 4.52 6.76
C GLY A 88 13.46 5.17 5.83
N ILE A 89 13.21 4.62 4.64
CA ILE A 89 12.18 5.12 3.71
C ILE A 89 10.81 4.56 4.10
N SER A 90 10.74 3.26 4.38
CA SER A 90 9.48 2.59 4.71
C SER A 90 8.96 2.94 6.10
N LEU A 91 9.86 3.14 7.09
CA LEU A 91 9.50 3.38 8.49
C LEU A 91 8.50 4.52 8.70
N PRO A 92 8.73 5.76 8.21
CA PRO A 92 7.79 6.86 8.43
C PRO A 92 6.44 6.60 7.76
N LEU A 93 6.41 5.96 6.59
CA LEU A 93 5.17 5.67 5.86
C LEU A 93 4.35 4.57 6.55
N TYR A 94 5.04 3.56 7.09
CA TYR A 94 4.43 2.51 7.91
C TYR A 94 3.75 3.10 9.14
N VAL A 95 4.45 3.92 9.93
CA VAL A 95 3.87 4.53 11.15
C VAL A 95 2.78 5.54 10.79
N LEU A 96 2.96 6.34 9.74
CA LEU A 96 1.93 7.26 9.26
C LEU A 96 0.65 6.51 8.90
N SER A 97 0.77 5.34 8.28
CA SER A 97 -0.40 4.51 7.93
C SER A 97 -1.25 4.14 9.16
N MET A 98 -0.58 3.78 10.25
CA MET A 98 -1.23 3.41 11.51
C MET A 98 -1.82 4.63 12.21
N LEU A 99 -1.08 5.74 12.24
CA LEU A 99 -1.51 6.97 12.90
C LEU A 99 -2.78 7.52 12.26
N ILE A 100 -2.81 7.68 10.93
CA ILE A 100 -3.98 8.24 10.25
C ILE A 100 -5.17 7.31 10.39
N THR A 101 -4.99 6.00 10.28
CA THR A 101 -6.12 5.06 10.42
C THR A 101 -6.70 5.08 11.82
N PHE A 102 -5.87 5.25 12.86
CA PHE A 102 -6.31 5.44 14.23
C PHE A 102 -7.09 6.76 14.40
N LEU A 103 -6.55 7.89 13.90
CA LEU A 103 -7.23 9.18 13.96
C LEU A 103 -8.57 9.19 13.22
N VAL A 104 -8.62 8.55 12.06
CA VAL A 104 -9.86 8.37 11.29
C VAL A 104 -10.85 7.50 12.06
N SER A 105 -10.40 6.44 12.72
CA SER A 105 -11.26 5.60 13.57
C SER A 105 -11.83 6.40 14.75
N ILE A 106 -11.03 7.23 15.41
CA ILE A 106 -11.51 8.14 16.47
C ILE A 106 -12.54 9.12 15.92
N TYR A 107 -12.24 9.80 14.81
CA TYR A 107 -13.14 10.78 14.21
C TYR A 107 -14.50 10.16 13.86
N THR A 108 -14.48 8.92 13.34
CA THR A 108 -15.68 8.17 12.95
C THR A 108 -16.59 7.81 14.13
N TYR A 109 -16.06 7.79 15.36
CA TYR A 109 -16.84 7.48 16.56
C TYR A 109 -18.06 8.39 16.69
N ASP A 110 -17.87 9.70 16.56
CA ASP A 110 -18.96 10.68 16.63
C ASP A 110 -19.42 11.18 15.25
N ASN A 111 -18.58 11.04 14.21
CA ASN A 111 -18.83 11.58 12.87
C ASN A 111 -19.04 10.47 11.84
N MET A 112 -20.02 9.60 12.06
CA MET A 112 -20.32 8.52 11.13
C MET A 112 -20.88 9.08 9.81
N PRO A 113 -20.36 8.68 8.63
CA PRO A 113 -20.89 9.16 7.35
C PRO A 113 -22.35 8.76 7.11
N GLU A 114 -23.00 9.51 6.24
CA GLU A 114 -24.34 9.21 5.74
C GLU A 114 -24.38 7.80 5.10
N ALA A 115 -25.51 7.10 5.24
CA ALA A 115 -25.71 5.64 5.09
C ALA A 115 -25.43 4.77 6.33
N GLY A 116 -24.71 5.26 7.35
CA GLY A 116 -24.58 4.58 8.65
C GLY A 116 -23.86 3.23 8.55
N ASN A 117 -24.24 2.22 9.34
CA ASN A 117 -23.57 0.91 9.42
C ASN A 117 -22.10 0.95 9.88
N PRO A 118 -21.85 1.28 11.17
CA PRO A 118 -20.51 1.33 11.77
C PRO A 118 -19.75 0.01 11.65
N LYS A 119 -20.47 -1.13 11.69
CA LYS A 119 -19.87 -2.45 11.51
C LYS A 119 -19.12 -2.59 10.18
N ALA A 120 -19.80 -2.33 9.06
CA ALA A 120 -19.18 -2.49 7.75
C ALA A 120 -18.06 -1.47 7.53
N PHE A 121 -18.28 -0.21 7.91
CA PHE A 121 -17.28 0.85 7.76
C PHE A 121 -16.01 0.57 8.58
N GLY A 122 -16.18 0.11 9.82
CA GLY A 122 -15.07 -0.27 10.70
C GLY A 122 -14.27 -1.45 10.16
N ILE A 123 -14.94 -2.49 9.64
CA ILE A 123 -14.27 -3.63 8.98
C ILE A 123 -13.43 -3.15 7.79
N LEU A 124 -14.02 -2.35 6.89
CA LEU A 124 -13.31 -1.82 5.73
C LEU A 124 -12.13 -0.94 6.14
N THR A 125 -12.28 -0.11 7.17
CA THR A 125 -11.20 0.72 7.72
C THR A 125 -10.03 -0.14 8.24
N LEU A 126 -10.32 -1.23 8.96
CA LEU A 126 -9.28 -2.12 9.48
C LEU A 126 -8.60 -2.94 8.37
N VAL A 127 -9.36 -3.43 7.37
CA VAL A 127 -8.79 -4.11 6.19
C VAL A 127 -7.89 -3.16 5.39
N LEU A 128 -8.34 -1.91 5.25
CA LEU A 128 -7.56 -0.85 4.61
C LEU A 128 -6.25 -0.60 5.36
N GLN A 129 -6.26 -0.61 6.70
CA GLN A 129 -5.04 -0.49 7.52
C GLN A 129 -4.03 -1.60 7.20
N ILE A 130 -4.48 -2.86 7.07
CA ILE A 130 -3.64 -4.01 6.73
C ILE A 130 -2.97 -3.78 5.37
N GLY A 131 -3.75 -3.40 4.35
CA GLY A 131 -3.21 -3.14 3.02
C GLY A 131 -2.19 -1.99 2.99
N LEU A 132 -2.48 -0.89 3.69
CA LEU A 132 -1.59 0.27 3.75
C LEU A 132 -0.27 -0.06 4.45
N ALA A 133 -0.34 -0.63 5.66
CA ALA A 133 0.85 -1.03 6.43
C ALA A 133 1.66 -2.11 5.69
N GLY A 134 0.97 -3.12 5.16
CA GLY A 134 1.56 -4.24 4.42
C GLY A 134 2.35 -3.79 3.19
N THR A 135 1.85 -2.79 2.45
CA THR A 135 2.52 -2.28 1.24
C THR A 135 3.91 -1.71 1.55
N PHE A 136 4.09 -1.06 2.71
CA PHE A 136 5.37 -0.44 3.08
C PHE A 136 6.37 -1.41 3.68
N VAL A 137 5.92 -2.55 4.23
CA VAL A 137 6.82 -3.57 4.77
C VAL A 137 7.19 -4.65 3.77
N ALA A 138 6.42 -4.84 2.70
CA ALA A 138 6.66 -5.89 1.72
C ALA A 138 8.01 -5.74 1.02
N GLN A 139 8.77 -6.84 0.96
CA GLN A 139 10.06 -6.98 0.26
C GLN A 139 10.02 -8.09 -0.82
N ASP A 140 8.82 -8.47 -1.25
CA ASP A 140 8.53 -9.38 -2.37
C ASP A 140 7.48 -8.70 -3.27
N LEU A 141 7.65 -8.73 -4.60
CA LEU A 141 6.78 -8.01 -5.53
C LEU A 141 5.34 -8.54 -5.58
N VAL A 142 5.14 -9.85 -5.41
CA VAL A 142 3.80 -10.44 -5.36
C VAL A 142 3.13 -10.04 -4.05
N LEU A 143 3.85 -10.11 -2.93
CA LEU A 143 3.34 -9.66 -1.64
C LEU A 143 3.00 -8.16 -1.64
N PHE A 144 3.88 -7.34 -2.22
CA PHE A 144 3.66 -5.90 -2.43
C PHE A 144 2.39 -5.67 -3.25
N PHE A 145 2.25 -6.36 -4.38
CA PHE A 145 1.08 -6.25 -5.26
C PHE A 145 -0.21 -6.61 -4.53
N VAL A 146 -0.21 -7.69 -3.74
CA VAL A 146 -1.37 -8.12 -2.96
C VAL A 146 -1.78 -7.04 -1.96
N PHE A 147 -0.85 -6.50 -1.16
CA PHE A 147 -1.19 -5.43 -0.22
C PHE A 147 -1.64 -4.14 -0.94
N PHE A 148 -0.97 -3.79 -2.05
CA PHE A 148 -1.28 -2.62 -2.86
C PHE A 148 -2.71 -2.68 -3.44
N GLU A 149 -3.16 -3.86 -3.85
CA GLU A 149 -4.51 -4.12 -4.34
C GLU A 149 -5.54 -4.28 -3.22
N VAL A 150 -5.16 -4.83 -2.05
CA VAL A 150 -6.07 -4.92 -0.89
C VAL A 150 -6.57 -3.54 -0.47
N VAL A 151 -5.77 -2.48 -0.61
CA VAL A 151 -6.19 -1.09 -0.33
C VAL A 151 -7.33 -0.63 -1.26
N LEU A 152 -7.36 -1.14 -2.50
CA LEU A 152 -8.29 -0.69 -3.52
C LEU A 152 -9.75 -1.03 -3.18
N LEU A 153 -9.99 -2.26 -2.73
CA LEU A 153 -11.35 -2.78 -2.53
C LEU A 153 -12.11 -2.06 -1.40
N PRO A 154 -11.55 -1.86 -0.18
CA PRO A 154 -12.22 -1.08 0.86
C PRO A 154 -12.52 0.34 0.42
N MET A 155 -11.60 0.97 -0.28
CA MET A 155 -11.76 2.35 -0.72
C MET A 155 -12.83 2.53 -1.78
N TYR A 156 -12.93 1.57 -2.71
CA TYR A 156 -14.04 1.50 -3.65
C TYR A 156 -15.39 1.50 -2.92
N PHE A 157 -15.56 0.65 -1.90
CA PHE A 157 -16.79 0.61 -1.12
C PHE A 157 -17.00 1.84 -0.25
N MET A 158 -15.94 2.36 0.38
CA MET A 158 -16.01 3.58 1.21
C MET A 158 -16.53 4.76 0.39
N ILE A 159 -16.06 4.94 -0.84
CA ILE A 159 -16.59 5.95 -1.76
C ILE A 159 -18.01 5.57 -2.19
N GLY A 160 -18.24 4.36 -2.71
CA GLY A 160 -19.51 3.99 -3.35
C GLY A 160 -20.72 3.92 -2.41
N VAL A 161 -20.52 3.60 -1.13
CA VAL A 161 -21.59 3.41 -0.13
C VAL A 161 -21.76 4.62 0.79
N TRP A 162 -20.67 5.29 1.17
CA TRP A 162 -20.67 6.41 2.13
C TRP A 162 -20.28 7.76 1.50
N GLY A 163 -20.09 7.81 0.19
CA GLY A 163 -19.78 9.04 -0.52
C GLY A 163 -20.98 9.94 -0.80
N GLY A 164 -20.71 11.06 -1.47
CA GLY A 164 -21.69 12.08 -1.86
C GLY A 164 -22.56 11.72 -3.07
N GLU A 165 -23.13 12.72 -3.73
CA GLU A 165 -24.15 12.55 -4.78
C GLU A 165 -23.67 11.69 -5.97
N GLN A 166 -22.44 11.89 -6.43
CA GLN A 166 -21.86 11.19 -7.60
C GLN A 166 -20.98 10.00 -7.21
N ARG A 167 -21.17 9.45 -6.00
CA ARG A 167 -20.36 8.37 -5.42
C ARG A 167 -20.19 7.13 -6.29
N GLN A 168 -21.23 6.72 -7.03
CA GLN A 168 -21.16 5.53 -7.89
C GLN A 168 -20.22 5.75 -9.07
N TYR A 169 -20.34 6.90 -9.74
CA TYR A 169 -19.44 7.29 -10.82
C TYR A 169 -17.99 7.41 -10.33
N ALA A 170 -17.78 8.14 -9.22
CA ALA A 170 -16.45 8.36 -8.67
C ALA A 170 -15.77 7.06 -8.20
N SER A 171 -16.50 6.18 -7.50
CA SER A 171 -15.96 4.89 -7.04
C SER A 171 -15.60 3.97 -8.21
N LEU A 172 -16.46 3.84 -9.22
CA LEU A 172 -16.17 3.04 -10.42
C LEU A 172 -14.99 3.62 -11.21
N LYS A 173 -14.94 4.94 -11.41
CA LYS A 173 -13.83 5.60 -12.10
C LYS A 173 -12.50 5.38 -11.37
N PHE A 174 -12.48 5.59 -10.06
CA PHE A 174 -11.33 5.30 -9.19
C PHE A 174 -10.87 3.84 -9.35
N PHE A 175 -11.80 2.89 -9.22
CA PHE A 175 -11.50 1.47 -9.30
C PHE A 175 -10.94 1.07 -10.66
N LEU A 176 -11.59 1.47 -11.75
CA LEU A 176 -11.16 1.11 -13.11
C LEU A 176 -9.82 1.74 -13.49
N TYR A 177 -9.59 3.02 -13.15
CA TYR A 177 -8.32 3.68 -13.41
C TYR A 177 -7.17 2.95 -12.70
N THR A 178 -7.31 2.76 -11.39
CA THR A 178 -6.24 2.18 -10.59
C THR A 178 -6.02 0.71 -10.90
N MET A 179 -7.08 -0.07 -11.15
CA MET A 179 -6.97 -1.47 -11.59
C MET A 179 -6.27 -1.59 -12.94
N PHE A 180 -6.56 -0.69 -13.89
CA PHE A 180 -5.85 -0.68 -15.18
C PHE A 180 -4.35 -0.44 -15.01
N GLY A 181 -3.97 0.55 -14.19
CA GLY A 181 -2.56 0.78 -13.84
C GLY A 181 -1.92 -0.45 -13.19
N SER A 182 -2.60 -1.04 -12.22
CA SER A 182 -2.13 -2.24 -11.53
C SER A 182 -1.98 -3.44 -12.46
N ALA A 183 -2.83 -3.60 -13.46
CA ALA A 183 -2.69 -4.68 -14.45
C ALA A 183 -1.36 -4.55 -15.24
N LEU A 184 -0.99 -3.34 -15.67
CA LEU A 184 0.29 -3.11 -16.35
C LEU A 184 1.50 -3.28 -15.41
N MET A 185 1.35 -2.88 -14.15
CA MET A 185 2.34 -3.18 -13.11
C MET A 185 2.52 -4.69 -12.95
N LEU A 186 1.43 -5.48 -12.91
CA LEU A 186 1.51 -6.94 -12.79
C LEU A 186 2.23 -7.57 -13.98
N VAL A 187 1.94 -7.12 -15.21
CA VAL A 187 2.68 -7.55 -16.40
C VAL A 187 4.17 -7.25 -16.26
N SER A 188 4.54 -6.09 -15.69
CA SER A 188 5.93 -5.69 -15.47
C SER A 188 6.60 -6.53 -14.38
N ILE A 189 5.89 -6.89 -13.31
CA ILE A 189 6.36 -7.81 -12.27
C ILE A 189 6.69 -9.18 -12.89
N LEU A 190 5.79 -9.72 -13.71
CA LEU A 190 6.01 -11.00 -14.38
C LEU A 190 7.14 -10.94 -15.41
N ALA A 191 7.20 -9.88 -16.21
CA ALA A 191 8.29 -9.66 -17.16
C ALA A 191 9.64 -9.60 -16.44
N LEU A 192 9.74 -8.87 -15.33
CA LEU A 192 10.95 -8.78 -14.53
C LEU A 192 11.36 -10.13 -13.97
N PHE A 193 10.41 -10.91 -13.43
CA PHE A 193 10.65 -12.25 -12.92
C PHE A 193 11.25 -13.18 -13.99
N PHE A 194 10.65 -13.27 -15.17
CA PHE A 194 11.16 -14.14 -16.23
C PHE A 194 12.50 -13.66 -16.80
N GLN A 195 12.71 -12.34 -16.91
CA GLN A 195 13.96 -11.78 -17.43
C GLN A 195 15.14 -11.86 -16.45
N THR A 196 14.86 -12.13 -15.17
CA THR A 196 15.88 -12.35 -14.12
C THR A 196 16.07 -13.82 -13.75
N GLY A 197 15.56 -14.74 -14.57
CA GLY A 197 15.76 -16.18 -14.42
C GLY A 197 14.62 -16.94 -13.74
N GLY A 198 13.60 -16.25 -13.22
CA GLY A 198 12.40 -16.88 -12.67
C GLY A 198 12.62 -17.57 -11.32
N GLU A 199 13.56 -17.09 -10.51
CA GLU A 199 13.93 -17.74 -9.24
C GLU A 199 13.29 -17.10 -8.01
N SER A 200 12.94 -15.81 -8.05
CA SER A 200 12.37 -15.12 -6.88
C SER A 200 11.64 -13.84 -7.25
N PHE A 201 10.61 -13.49 -6.48
CA PHE A 201 9.99 -12.16 -6.48
C PHE A 201 10.57 -11.19 -5.42
N GLY A 202 11.62 -11.59 -4.71
CA GLY A 202 12.24 -10.79 -3.65
C GLY A 202 12.96 -9.54 -4.17
N PHE A 203 12.81 -8.42 -3.46
CA PHE A 203 13.44 -7.13 -3.82
C PHE A 203 14.97 -7.24 -3.87
N LEU A 204 15.56 -7.97 -2.92
CA LEU A 204 17.02 -8.17 -2.88
C LEU A 204 17.55 -8.91 -4.11
N HIS A 205 16.78 -9.87 -4.64
CA HIS A 205 17.14 -10.59 -5.86
C HIS A 205 17.11 -9.66 -7.07
N PHE A 206 16.06 -8.85 -7.24
CA PHE A 206 15.99 -7.89 -8.35
C PHE A 206 17.04 -6.78 -8.26
N LEU A 207 17.41 -6.34 -7.06
CA LEU A 207 18.51 -5.40 -6.88
C LEU A 207 19.86 -5.97 -7.31
N ASP A 208 20.10 -7.27 -7.08
CA ASP A 208 21.32 -7.95 -7.50
C ASP A 208 21.35 -8.16 -9.03
N GLN A 209 20.19 -8.47 -9.63
CA GLN A 209 20.02 -8.68 -11.07
C GLN A 209 19.84 -7.38 -11.88
N ALA A 210 19.70 -6.21 -11.26
CA ALA A 210 19.45 -4.95 -11.98
C ALA A 210 20.54 -4.63 -13.04
N GLY A 211 21.77 -5.11 -12.83
CA GLY A 211 22.88 -4.96 -13.76
C GLY A 211 22.95 -6.00 -14.90
N SER A 212 22.18 -7.09 -14.83
CA SER A 212 22.20 -8.17 -15.83
C SER A 212 21.19 -7.97 -16.97
N LEU A 213 20.16 -7.14 -16.75
CA LEU A 213 19.13 -6.82 -17.74
C LEU A 213 19.65 -5.84 -18.79
N ASP A 214 19.42 -6.14 -20.08
CA ASP A 214 19.73 -5.22 -21.17
C ASP A 214 18.86 -3.94 -21.11
N ARG A 215 19.34 -2.87 -21.74
CA ARG A 215 18.71 -1.54 -21.67
C ARG A 215 17.28 -1.54 -22.22
N ASP A 216 17.02 -2.21 -23.33
CA ASP A 216 15.72 -2.14 -24.01
C ASP A 216 14.65 -2.88 -23.19
N THR A 217 15.01 -4.03 -22.61
CA THR A 217 14.18 -4.74 -21.63
C THR A 217 13.87 -3.84 -20.43
N GLN A 218 14.88 -3.16 -19.88
CA GLN A 218 14.64 -2.25 -18.75
C GLN A 218 13.67 -1.11 -19.11
N VAL A 219 13.79 -0.53 -20.30
CA VAL A 219 12.92 0.56 -20.77
C VAL A 219 11.45 0.14 -20.83
N TRP A 220 11.16 -1.07 -21.34
CA TRP A 220 9.78 -1.57 -21.46
C TRP A 220 9.18 -1.99 -20.13
N ILE A 221 9.95 -2.67 -19.28
CA ILE A 221 9.50 -3.03 -17.93
C ILE A 221 9.28 -1.76 -17.10
N PHE A 222 10.17 -0.76 -17.24
CA PHE A 222 10.02 0.52 -16.53
C PHE A 222 8.77 1.26 -16.98
N ALA A 223 8.44 1.23 -18.28
CA ALA A 223 7.22 1.84 -18.81
C ALA A 223 5.95 1.28 -18.15
N GLY A 224 5.86 -0.05 -17.97
CA GLY A 224 4.70 -0.66 -17.34
C GLY A 224 4.59 -0.38 -15.84
N PHE A 225 5.72 -0.42 -15.11
CA PHE A 225 5.76 0.07 -13.72
C PHE A 225 5.41 1.56 -13.63
N PHE A 226 5.89 2.37 -14.57
CA PHE A 226 5.61 3.79 -14.64
C PHE A 226 4.12 4.04 -14.75
N VAL A 227 3.40 3.40 -15.67
CA VAL A 227 1.95 3.60 -15.77
C VAL A 227 1.23 3.18 -14.48
N GLY A 228 1.58 2.02 -13.91
CA GLY A 228 0.97 1.55 -12.68
C GLY A 228 1.14 2.51 -11.50
N PHE A 229 2.35 3.02 -11.30
CA PHE A 229 2.62 3.99 -10.24
C PHE A 229 2.13 5.39 -10.57
N ALA A 230 2.22 5.85 -11.82
CA ALA A 230 1.78 7.19 -12.26
C ALA A 230 0.27 7.39 -12.10
N VAL A 231 -0.54 6.36 -12.33
CA VAL A 231 -1.98 6.39 -12.03
C VAL A 231 -2.21 6.60 -10.53
N LYS A 232 -1.41 5.97 -9.67
CA LYS A 232 -1.54 6.07 -8.20
C LYS A 232 -0.94 7.38 -7.63
N VAL A 233 0.05 7.99 -8.31
CA VAL A 233 0.69 9.30 -8.02
C VAL A 233 -0.09 10.50 -8.58
N PRO A 234 -1.29 10.29 -9.11
CA PRO A 234 -1.93 11.11 -10.16
C PRO A 234 -1.00 12.01 -10.99
N MET A 235 -0.14 11.44 -11.84
CA MET A 235 0.61 12.23 -12.83
C MET A 235 -0.26 12.56 -14.06
N PHE A 236 0.03 13.63 -14.80
CA PHE A 236 -0.56 13.82 -16.14
C PHE A 236 -0.17 12.67 -17.08
N PRO A 237 -1.09 12.13 -17.90
CA PRO A 237 -2.53 12.42 -18.03
C PRO A 237 -3.45 11.51 -17.16
N PHE A 238 -2.89 10.76 -16.21
CA PHE A 238 -3.56 9.72 -15.43
C PHE A 238 -4.28 10.20 -14.15
N HIS A 239 -4.38 11.51 -13.92
CA HIS A 239 -4.86 12.07 -12.65
C HIS A 239 -6.38 12.30 -12.56
N THR A 240 -7.14 12.13 -13.64
CA THR A 240 -8.54 12.61 -13.71
C THR A 240 -9.50 11.87 -12.76
N TRP A 241 -9.12 10.71 -12.23
CA TRP A 241 -9.91 10.00 -11.21
C TRP A 241 -9.83 10.68 -9.83
N LEU A 242 -8.73 11.40 -9.56
CA LEU A 242 -8.41 11.93 -8.24
C LEU A 242 -9.41 13.01 -7.76
N PRO A 243 -9.75 14.04 -8.56
CA PRO A 243 -10.68 15.08 -8.11
C PRO A 243 -12.06 14.52 -7.78
N ASP A 244 -12.57 13.60 -8.61
CA ASP A 244 -13.87 12.96 -8.38
C ASP A 244 -13.84 12.10 -7.12
N ALA A 245 -12.78 11.29 -6.94
CA ALA A 245 -12.64 10.43 -5.77
C ALA A 245 -12.58 11.25 -4.46
N HIS A 246 -11.80 12.33 -4.42
CA HIS A 246 -11.70 13.19 -3.23
C HIS A 246 -12.98 13.97 -2.94
N THR A 247 -13.63 14.48 -3.98
CA THR A 247 -14.86 15.26 -3.83
C THR A 247 -16.01 14.39 -3.34
N GLN A 248 -16.06 13.13 -3.79
CA GLN A 248 -17.18 12.23 -3.48
C GLN A 248 -16.90 11.31 -2.29
N ALA A 249 -15.65 11.09 -1.86
CA ALA A 249 -15.36 10.27 -0.69
C ALA A 249 -15.93 10.90 0.60
N PRO A 250 -16.37 10.09 1.58
CA PRO A 250 -16.60 10.61 2.93
C PRO A 250 -15.30 11.21 3.48
N THR A 251 -15.40 12.12 4.46
CA THR A 251 -14.26 12.81 5.08
C THR A 251 -13.13 11.85 5.46
N GLN A 252 -13.47 10.73 6.09
CA GLN A 252 -12.56 9.65 6.46
C GLN A 252 -11.80 9.08 5.26
N GLY A 253 -12.52 8.76 4.18
CA GLY A 253 -11.94 8.20 2.97
C GLY A 253 -11.03 9.21 2.28
N SER A 254 -11.44 10.48 2.21
CA SER A 254 -10.64 11.56 1.62
C SER A 254 -9.34 11.81 2.39
N VAL A 255 -9.38 11.75 3.74
CA VAL A 255 -8.19 11.85 4.59
C VAL A 255 -7.23 10.69 4.31
N ILE A 256 -7.70 9.43 4.28
CA ILE A 256 -6.82 8.28 4.02
C ILE A 256 -6.24 8.32 2.60
N LEU A 257 -7.06 8.68 1.60
CA LEU A 257 -6.62 8.87 0.22
C LEU A 257 -5.45 9.85 0.16
N ALA A 258 -5.65 11.07 0.67
CA ALA A 258 -4.67 12.15 0.58
C ALA A 258 -3.43 11.85 1.43
N ALA A 259 -3.62 11.36 2.66
CA ALA A 259 -2.55 11.21 3.62
C ALA A 259 -1.60 10.07 3.26
N ILE A 260 -2.09 8.95 2.72
CA ILE A 260 -1.28 7.72 2.56
C ILE A 260 -1.39 7.10 1.17
N MET A 261 -2.59 6.94 0.60
CA MET A 261 -2.74 6.14 -0.63
C MET A 261 -1.95 6.70 -1.81
N LEU A 262 -1.86 8.03 -1.92
CA LEU A 262 -1.06 8.69 -2.95
C LEU A 262 0.46 8.44 -2.78
N LYS A 263 0.91 8.10 -1.56
CA LYS A 263 2.31 7.80 -1.27
C LYS A 263 2.69 6.39 -1.69
N LEU A 264 1.73 5.48 -1.89
CA LEU A 264 2.01 4.12 -2.37
C LEU A 264 2.65 4.15 -3.77
N GLY A 265 2.17 5.05 -4.64
CA GLY A 265 2.71 5.18 -5.99
C GLY A 265 4.14 5.74 -5.99
N THR A 266 4.40 6.81 -5.22
CA THR A 266 5.76 7.38 -5.13
C THR A 266 6.72 6.43 -4.44
N TYR A 267 6.26 5.70 -3.42
CA TYR A 267 7.01 4.62 -2.80
C TYR A 267 7.36 3.52 -3.82
N GLY A 268 6.42 3.12 -4.68
CA GLY A 268 6.67 2.19 -5.77
C GLY A 268 7.75 2.68 -6.75
N PHE A 269 7.72 3.96 -7.15
CA PHE A 269 8.80 4.52 -7.96
C PHE A 269 10.17 4.44 -7.28
N VAL A 270 10.26 4.89 -6.03
CA VAL A 270 11.51 5.00 -5.28
C VAL A 270 12.09 3.64 -4.90
N ARG A 271 11.24 2.65 -4.60
CA ARG A 271 11.67 1.34 -4.09
C ARG A 271 11.74 0.25 -5.14
N ILE A 272 10.94 0.35 -6.20
CA ILE A 272 10.78 -0.71 -7.20
C ILE A 272 11.29 -0.21 -8.54
N ALA A 273 10.61 0.76 -9.17
CA ALA A 273 10.88 1.10 -10.57
C ALA A 273 12.30 1.63 -10.80
N ILE A 274 12.74 2.61 -9.99
CA ILE A 274 14.05 3.25 -10.17
C ILE A 274 15.21 2.30 -9.79
N PRO A 275 15.20 1.62 -8.63
CA PRO A 275 16.33 0.78 -8.24
C PRO A 275 16.46 -0.49 -9.07
N PHE A 276 15.35 -1.10 -9.50
CA PHE A 276 15.40 -2.38 -10.24
C PHE A 276 15.75 -2.18 -11.72
N LEU A 277 15.44 -1.00 -12.27
CA LEU A 277 15.56 -0.71 -13.70
C LEU A 277 16.30 0.63 -13.92
N PRO A 278 17.54 0.76 -13.44
CA PRO A 278 18.24 2.05 -13.38
C PRO A 278 18.51 2.67 -14.77
N ASN A 279 18.72 1.85 -15.81
CA ASN A 279 18.90 2.37 -17.18
C ASN A 279 17.55 2.77 -17.77
N GLY A 280 16.51 1.96 -17.58
CA GLY A 280 15.14 2.33 -17.98
C GLY A 280 14.68 3.63 -17.34
N ALA A 281 14.94 3.81 -16.04
CA ALA A 281 14.63 5.03 -15.31
C ALA A 281 15.35 6.27 -15.87
N LYS A 282 16.64 6.15 -16.23
CA LYS A 282 17.41 7.24 -16.83
C LYS A 282 16.85 7.67 -18.19
N GLU A 283 16.44 6.72 -19.03
CA GLU A 283 15.83 7.01 -20.34
C GLU A 283 14.47 7.70 -20.21
N TRP A 284 13.65 7.25 -19.26
CA TRP A 284 12.32 7.81 -19.03
C TRP A 284 12.36 9.12 -18.25
N MET A 285 13.45 9.46 -17.55
CA MET A 285 13.55 10.63 -16.68
C MET A 285 13.06 11.94 -17.34
N PRO A 286 13.42 12.30 -18.60
CA PRO A 286 12.90 13.50 -19.24
C PRO A 286 11.38 13.47 -19.41
N VAL A 287 10.82 12.31 -19.77
CA VAL A 287 9.37 12.13 -19.93
C VAL A 287 8.67 12.26 -18.57
N VAL A 288 9.17 11.57 -17.53
CA VAL A 288 8.64 11.67 -16.17
C VAL A 288 8.65 13.11 -15.68
N ALA A 289 9.76 13.83 -15.89
CA ALA A 289 9.90 15.23 -15.48
C ALA A 289 8.92 16.15 -16.22
N ILE A 290 8.76 16.01 -17.53
CA ILE A 290 7.80 16.80 -18.32
C ILE A 290 6.36 16.54 -17.83
N LEU A 291 5.98 15.27 -17.66
CA LEU A 291 4.64 14.90 -17.19
C LEU A 291 4.37 15.39 -15.76
N ALA A 292 5.39 15.42 -14.91
CA ALA A 292 5.29 15.95 -13.54
C ALA A 292 5.17 17.48 -13.47
N VAL A 293 5.68 18.22 -14.47
CA VAL A 293 5.54 19.68 -14.54
C VAL A 293 4.18 20.08 -15.15
N ILE A 294 3.66 19.28 -16.09
CA ILE A 294 2.37 19.55 -16.72
C ILE A 294 1.19 19.26 -15.77
N GLY A 295 1.27 18.17 -15.00
CA GLY A 295 0.22 17.72 -14.08
C GLY A 295 0.22 18.49 -12.77
#